data_AF-A0A3C0SLF6-F1
#
_entry.id   AF-A0A3C0SLF6-F1
#
_cell.length_a   1.000
_cell.length_b   1.000
_cell.length_c   1.000
_cell.angle_alpha   90.00
_cell.angle_beta   90.00
_cell.angle_gamma   90.00
#
_symmetry.space_group_name_H-M   'P 1'
#
loop_
_entity.id
_entity.type
_entity.pdbx_description
1 polymer ?
#
loop_
_entity_poly.entity_id
_entity_poly.type
_entity_poly.pdbx_seq_one_letter_code
_entity_poly.pdbx_strand_id
1 'polypeptide(L)'
;MGFYVYKFLNKNKDIIYIGQTNDIMRRIGKQHFTSHGHLSQECYKETTQVFFAQLPSKTDMDIIERYLIGKYRPKYNEVHNNYDVSLSIDEPKWIEYQKDYMAQKALINQLKSQIATERESYQSHIMSLRTRNSELTEQIKTLQAENQSLASFKNYYIEQAEFYAAMLNDIKKIQEKELELYNDLL
;
A
#
# COMPACT_ATOMS: atom_id res chain seq x y z
N MET A 1 4.51 -6.97 16.39
CA MET A 1 5.41 -7.81 17.21
C MET A 1 4.99 -9.26 17.06
N GLY A 2 5.92 -10.19 16.92
CA GLY A 2 5.59 -11.63 16.93
C GLY A 2 5.90 -12.22 18.30
N PHE A 3 5.42 -13.43 18.58
CA PHE A 3 5.76 -14.20 19.79
C PHE A 3 6.45 -15.47 19.34
N TYR A 4 7.66 -15.72 19.84
CA TYR A 4 8.49 -16.83 19.37
C TYR A 4 9.10 -17.59 20.54
N VAL A 5 9.09 -18.92 20.43
CA VAL A 5 9.95 -19.82 21.21
C VAL A 5 11.01 -20.38 20.28
N TYR A 6 12.23 -20.55 20.77
CA TYR A 6 13.34 -21.14 20.03
C TYR A 6 14.09 -22.16 20.87
N LYS A 7 14.78 -23.08 20.18
CA LYS A 7 15.59 -24.12 20.78
C LYS A 7 16.94 -24.26 20.07
N PHE A 8 17.98 -24.53 20.85
CA PHE A 8 19.32 -24.85 20.35
C PHE A 8 19.57 -26.34 20.45
N LEU A 9 20.08 -26.91 19.37
CA LEU A 9 20.44 -28.33 19.30
C LEU A 9 21.95 -28.49 19.14
N ASN A 10 22.51 -29.46 19.86
CA ASN A 10 23.90 -29.87 19.68
C ASN A 10 24.09 -30.82 18.49
N LYS A 11 25.35 -31.24 18.26
CA LYS A 11 25.70 -32.19 17.18
C LYS A 11 24.98 -33.54 17.26
N ASN A 12 24.53 -33.95 18.44
CA ASN A 12 23.80 -35.19 18.68
C ASN A 12 22.28 -35.02 18.53
N LYS A 13 21.81 -33.82 18.14
CA LYS A 13 20.40 -33.41 18.10
C LYS A 13 19.74 -33.24 19.48
N ASP A 14 20.52 -33.20 20.57
CA ASP A 14 19.98 -32.95 21.91
C ASP A 14 19.58 -31.47 22.04
N ILE A 15 18.43 -31.21 22.67
CA ILE A 15 18.00 -29.85 23.00
C ILE A 15 18.81 -29.37 24.21
N ILE A 16 19.69 -28.40 23.99
CA ILE A 16 20.60 -27.89 25.03
C ILE A 16 20.16 -26.57 25.63
N TYR A 17 19.30 -25.83 24.92
CA TYR A 17 18.69 -24.58 25.40
C TYR A 17 17.33 -24.34 24.76
N ILE A 18 16.41 -23.75 25.52
CA ILE A 18 15.13 -23.22 25.08
C ILE A 18 15.00 -21.78 25.57
N GLY A 19 14.49 -20.89 24.73
CA GLY A 19 14.19 -19.52 25.15
C GLY A 19 13.04 -18.92 24.34
N GLN A 20 12.60 -17.75 24.78
CA GLN A 20 11.56 -16.97 24.10
C GLN A 20 12.00 -15.56 23.69
N THR A 21 11.28 -14.97 22.74
CA THR A 21 11.52 -13.60 22.25
C THR A 21 10.34 -13.05 21.46
N ASN A 22 10.19 -11.72 21.47
CA ASN A 22 9.24 -11.02 20.60
C ASN A 22 9.83 -10.65 19.21
N ASP A 23 11.12 -10.92 19.03
CA ASP A 23 11.87 -10.64 17.81
C ASP A 23 12.97 -11.70 17.65
N ILE A 24 12.67 -12.74 16.86
CA ILE A 24 13.60 -13.86 16.63
C ILE A 24 14.85 -13.42 15.86
N MET A 25 14.72 -12.41 14.99
CA MET A 25 15.80 -11.94 14.16
C MET A 25 16.84 -11.18 14.96
N ARG A 26 16.38 -10.24 15.78
CA ARG A 26 17.26 -9.53 16.70
C ARG A 26 17.86 -10.48 17.73
N ARG A 27 17.06 -11.41 18.28
CA ARG A 27 17.52 -12.32 19.33
C ARG A 27 18.59 -13.28 18.83
N ILE A 28 18.39 -13.97 17.71
CA ILE A 28 19.36 -14.94 17.20
C ILE A 28 20.51 -14.24 16.46
N GLY A 29 20.22 -13.23 15.64
CA GLY A 29 21.22 -12.62 14.75
C GLY A 29 22.06 -11.51 15.36
N LYS A 30 21.66 -10.93 16.49
CA LYS A 30 22.36 -9.81 17.15
C LYS A 30 22.55 -10.02 18.66
N GLN A 31 21.56 -10.65 19.30
CA GLN A 31 21.48 -11.07 20.69
C GLN A 31 22.51 -12.15 21.06
N HIS A 32 22.22 -13.33 20.54
CA HIS A 32 22.99 -14.54 20.71
C HIS A 32 24.17 -14.60 19.73
N PHE A 33 25.17 -15.40 20.07
CA PHE A 33 26.39 -15.60 19.27
C PHE A 33 27.21 -14.31 19.04
N THR A 34 26.97 -13.27 19.86
CA THR A 34 27.79 -12.06 19.93
C THR A 34 28.45 -11.94 21.30
N SER A 35 29.35 -10.97 21.46
CA SER A 35 30.01 -10.67 22.75
C SER A 35 29.07 -10.27 23.88
N HIS A 36 27.81 -9.95 23.58
CA HIS A 36 26.80 -9.53 24.54
C HIS A 36 25.76 -10.62 24.87
N GLY A 37 26.01 -11.86 24.44
CA GLY A 37 25.13 -12.97 24.74
C GLY A 37 25.05 -13.28 26.24
N HIS A 38 23.87 -13.58 26.76
CA HIS A 38 23.66 -13.86 28.19
C HIS A 38 23.95 -15.31 28.60
N LEU A 39 24.07 -16.23 27.64
CA LEU A 39 24.44 -17.63 27.90
C LEU A 39 25.95 -17.80 27.93
N SER A 40 26.39 -18.89 28.57
CA SER A 40 27.79 -19.29 28.59
C SER A 40 28.34 -19.54 27.18
N GLN A 41 29.63 -19.31 26.98
CA GLN A 41 30.28 -19.50 25.68
C GLN A 41 30.24 -20.98 25.25
N GLU A 42 30.20 -21.89 26.21
CA GLU A 42 30.05 -23.33 26.01
C GLU A 42 28.72 -23.65 25.32
N CYS A 43 27.61 -23.01 25.73
CA CYS A 43 26.30 -23.20 25.09
C CYS A 43 26.34 -22.83 23.60
N TYR A 44 26.96 -21.68 23.28
CA TYR A 44 27.08 -21.24 21.88
C TYR A 44 27.98 -22.15 21.05
N LYS A 45 29.10 -22.61 21.62
CA LYS A 45 30.01 -23.55 20.94
C LYS A 45 29.39 -24.92 20.72
N GLU A 46 28.56 -25.38 21.66
CA GLU A 46 27.87 -26.67 21.55
C GLU A 46 26.69 -26.62 20.56
N THR A 47 26.14 -25.44 20.29
CA THR A 47 25.01 -25.26 19.37
C THR A 47 25.42 -25.48 17.91
N THR A 48 24.69 -26.36 17.23
CA THR A 48 24.85 -26.64 15.79
C THR A 48 23.65 -26.20 14.96
N GLN A 49 22.44 -26.26 15.54
CA GLN A 49 21.21 -25.87 14.86
C GLN A 49 20.34 -25.04 15.81
N VAL A 50 19.63 -24.08 15.23
CA VAL A 50 18.64 -23.26 15.94
C VAL A 50 17.30 -23.46 15.26
N PHE A 51 16.27 -23.78 16.04
CA PHE A 51 14.90 -23.86 15.57
C PHE A 51 14.04 -22.85 16.31
N PHE A 52 13.00 -22.35 15.67
CA PHE A 52 12.03 -21.47 16.30
C PHE A 52 10.62 -21.78 15.81
N ALA A 53 9.63 -21.36 16.58
CA ALA A 53 8.23 -21.43 16.23
C ALA A 53 7.54 -20.12 16.60
N GLN A 54 6.61 -19.68 15.75
CA GLN A 54 5.77 -18.51 16.03
C GLN A 54 4.48 -18.94 16.72
N LEU A 55 4.09 -18.20 17.74
CA LEU A 55 2.91 -18.46 18.55
C LEU A 55 1.90 -17.31 18.45
N PRO A 56 0.60 -17.57 18.70
CA PRO A 56 -0.45 -16.56 18.54
C PRO A 56 -0.37 -15.43 19.57
N SER A 57 -0.01 -15.76 20.82
CA SER A 57 0.01 -14.79 21.93
C SER A 57 1.24 -14.92 22.83
N LYS A 58 1.46 -13.89 23.65
CA LYS A 58 2.46 -13.91 24.72
C LYS A 58 2.20 -15.04 25.73
N THR A 59 0.94 -15.26 26.09
CA THR A 59 0.56 -16.31 27.04
C THR A 59 0.92 -17.69 26.51
N ASP A 60 0.66 -17.95 25.23
CA ASP A 60 1.05 -19.22 24.59
C ASP A 60 2.57 -19.40 24.62
N MET A 61 3.32 -18.33 24.33
CA MET A 61 4.79 -18.33 24.39
C MET A 61 5.32 -18.66 25.79
N ASP A 62 4.76 -18.01 26.81
CA ASP A 62 5.13 -18.20 28.21
C ASP A 62 4.76 -19.62 28.71
N ILE A 63 3.66 -20.22 28.23
CA ILE A 63 3.25 -21.59 28.56
C ILE A 63 4.16 -22.60 27.88
N ILE A 64 4.36 -22.45 26.56
CA ILE A 64 5.14 -23.39 25.74
C ILE A 64 6.61 -23.38 26.16
N GLU A 65 7.22 -22.23 26.43
CA GLU A 65 8.61 -22.17 26.93
C GLU A 65 8.77 -22.99 28.22
N ARG A 66 7.90 -22.75 29.21
CA ARG A 66 7.96 -23.47 30.50
C ARG A 66 7.71 -24.97 30.33
N TYR A 67 6.72 -25.33 29.51
CA TYR A 67 6.40 -26.72 29.18
C TYR A 67 7.62 -27.44 28.60
N LEU A 68 8.24 -26.85 27.57
CA LEU A 68 9.37 -27.46 26.88
C LEU A 68 10.62 -27.54 27.79
N ILE A 69 10.88 -26.52 28.60
CA ILE A 69 12.00 -26.56 29.57
C ILE A 69 11.78 -27.68 30.59
N GLY A 70 10.56 -27.82 31.14
CA GLY A 70 10.25 -28.89 32.08
C GLY A 70 10.34 -30.29 31.47
N LYS A 71 9.84 -30.44 30.23
CA LYS A 71 9.87 -31.70 29.46
C LYS A 71 11.28 -32.15 29.10
N TYR A 72 12.10 -31.24 28.57
CA TYR A 72 13.40 -31.58 27.99
C TYR A 72 14.58 -31.37 28.93
N ARG A 73 14.40 -30.60 30.01
CA ARG A 73 15.43 -30.20 30.98
C ARG A 73 16.77 -29.84 30.32
N PRO A 74 16.78 -28.85 29.39
CA PRO A 74 17.99 -28.55 28.64
C PRO A 74 19.13 -28.11 29.56
N LYS A 75 20.34 -28.58 29.26
CA LYS A 75 21.55 -28.35 30.04
C LYS A 75 21.78 -26.90 30.46
N TYR A 76 21.47 -25.93 29.59
CA TYR A 76 21.75 -24.51 29.81
C TYR A 76 20.53 -23.69 30.27
N ASN A 77 19.41 -24.34 30.64
CA ASN A 77 18.24 -23.68 31.24
C ASN A 77 18.28 -23.77 32.78
N GLU A 78 19.35 -23.24 33.39
CA GLU A 78 19.70 -23.46 34.81
C GLU A 78 18.66 -22.93 35.82
N VAL A 79 17.98 -21.82 35.53
CA VAL A 79 17.03 -21.16 36.46
C VAL A 79 15.65 -21.86 36.49
N HIS A 80 15.36 -22.70 35.49
CA HIS A 80 14.00 -23.16 35.17
C HIS A 80 13.89 -24.70 35.06
N ASN A 81 14.92 -25.43 35.48
CA ASN A 81 15.02 -26.89 35.33
C ASN A 81 14.18 -27.72 36.33
N ASN A 82 13.34 -27.08 37.15
CA ASN A 82 12.60 -27.73 38.23
C ASN A 82 11.08 -27.74 38.02
N TYR A 83 10.61 -27.53 36.77
CA TYR A 83 9.19 -27.68 36.44
C TYR A 83 8.85 -29.17 36.30
N ASP A 84 8.04 -29.68 37.22
CA ASP A 84 7.40 -30.97 37.05
C ASP A 84 6.15 -30.78 36.18
N VAL A 85 6.22 -31.30 34.96
CA VAL A 85 5.20 -31.08 33.92
C VAL A 85 4.54 -32.42 33.62
N SER A 86 3.34 -32.61 34.16
CA SER A 86 2.49 -33.78 33.90
C SER A 86 1.52 -33.59 32.73
N LEU A 87 1.37 -32.36 32.25
CA LEU A 87 0.52 -32.02 31.11
C LEU A 87 1.14 -32.54 29.81
N SER A 88 0.30 -32.88 28.83
CA SER A 88 0.73 -33.16 27.46
C SER A 88 0.22 -32.04 26.55
N ILE A 89 1.14 -31.27 25.98
CA ILE A 89 0.84 -30.17 25.06
C ILE A 89 1.46 -30.50 23.72
N ASP A 90 0.70 -30.33 22.64
CA ASP A 90 1.22 -30.48 21.29
C ASP A 90 2.31 -29.44 21.01
N GLU A 91 3.44 -29.92 20.49
CA GLU A 91 4.54 -29.02 20.17
C GLU A 91 4.24 -28.18 18.95
N PRO A 92 4.71 -26.92 18.93
CA PRO A 92 4.49 -26.06 17.80
C PRO A 92 5.30 -26.52 16.59
N LYS A 93 4.89 -26.08 15.40
CA LYS A 93 5.61 -26.37 14.17
C LYS A 93 6.97 -25.64 14.15
N TRP A 94 8.03 -26.41 14.31
CA TRP A 94 9.40 -25.91 14.31
C TRP A 94 9.89 -25.55 12.90
N ILE A 95 10.58 -24.42 12.79
CA ILE A 95 11.25 -23.94 11.57
C ILE A 95 12.73 -23.77 11.90
N GLU A 96 13.61 -24.30 11.06
CA GLU A 96 15.06 -24.10 11.20
C GLU A 96 15.43 -22.65 10.90
N TYR A 97 16.21 -22.04 11.78
CA TYR A 97 16.73 -20.70 11.60
C TYR A 97 17.91 -20.74 10.63
N GLN A 98 17.69 -20.21 9.42
CA GLN A 98 18.74 -19.97 8.44
C GLN A 98 18.92 -18.46 8.27
N LYS A 99 20.12 -17.96 8.58
CA LYS A 99 20.42 -16.52 8.61
C LYS A 99 20.05 -15.83 7.29
N ASP A 100 20.41 -16.43 6.16
CA ASP A 100 20.19 -15.86 4.83
C ASP A 100 18.70 -15.81 4.46
N TYR A 101 17.96 -16.90 4.72
CA TYR A 101 16.52 -16.95 4.49
C TYR A 101 15.78 -15.86 5.29
N MET A 102 16.19 -15.61 6.54
CA MET A 102 15.49 -14.63 7.35
C MET A 102 15.82 -13.19 6.97
N ALA A 103 17.05 -12.91 6.56
CA ALA A 103 17.43 -11.60 6.02
C ALA A 103 16.60 -11.30 4.75
N GLN A 104 16.46 -12.28 3.85
CA GLN A 104 15.59 -12.18 2.68
C GLN A 104 14.13 -11.95 3.06
N LYS A 105 13.61 -12.68 4.05
CA LYS A 105 12.23 -12.53 4.51
C LYS A 105 11.96 -11.13 5.10
N ALA A 106 12.91 -10.57 5.85
CA ALA A 106 12.80 -9.21 6.38
C ALA A 106 12.77 -8.17 5.25
N LEU A 107 13.65 -8.33 4.25
CA LEU A 107 13.68 -7.46 3.06
C LEU A 107 12.37 -7.54 2.27
N ILE A 108 11.83 -8.74 2.06
CA ILE A 108 10.54 -8.94 1.38
C ILE A 108 9.42 -8.21 2.11
N ASN A 109 9.37 -8.28 3.43
CA ASN A 109 8.33 -7.60 4.21
C ASN A 109 8.47 -6.07 4.12
N GLN A 110 9.70 -5.55 4.14
CA GLN A 110 9.96 -4.13 3.94
C GLN A 110 9.49 -3.66 2.56
N LEU A 111 9.86 -4.40 1.51
CA LEU A 111 9.44 -4.11 0.13
C LEU A 111 7.92 -4.16 -0.02
N LYS A 112 7.25 -5.15 0.59
CA LYS A 112 5.78 -5.23 0.60
C LYS A 112 5.14 -4.01 1.24
N SER A 113 5.69 -3.52 2.35
CA SER A 113 5.20 -2.31 3.01
C SER A 113 5.37 -1.07 2.13
N GLN A 114 6.54 -0.92 1.49
CA GLN A 114 6.81 0.21 0.59
C GLN A 114 5.85 0.21 -0.61
N ILE A 115 5.67 -0.95 -1.25
CA ILE A 115 4.73 -1.11 -2.37
C ILE A 115 3.30 -0.77 -1.95
N ALA A 116 2.88 -1.15 -0.74
CA ALA A 116 1.54 -0.81 -0.23
C ALA A 116 1.37 0.72 -0.08
N THR A 117 2.34 1.40 0.52
CA THR A 117 2.32 2.86 0.68
C THR A 117 2.33 3.59 -0.66
N GLU A 118 3.18 3.17 -1.61
CA GLU A 118 3.21 3.75 -2.95
C GLU A 118 1.88 3.56 -3.68
N ARG A 119 1.26 2.37 -3.56
CA ARG A 119 -0.05 2.09 -4.15
C ARG A 119 -1.14 3.01 -3.62
N GLU A 120 -1.17 3.26 -2.31
CA GLU A 120 -2.13 4.20 -1.69
C GLU A 120 -1.94 5.64 -2.20
N SER A 121 -0.68 6.06 -2.35
CA SER A 121 -0.34 7.37 -2.92
C SER A 121 -0.83 7.50 -4.36
N TYR A 122 -0.54 6.51 -5.21
CA TYR A 122 -1.01 6.50 -6.60
C TYR A 122 -2.53 6.45 -6.71
N GLN A 123 -3.21 5.69 -5.86
CA GLN A 123 -4.67 5.65 -5.83
C GLN A 123 -5.26 7.02 -5.49
N SER A 124 -4.70 7.73 -4.52
CA SER A 124 -5.11 9.09 -4.17
C SER A 124 -4.90 10.06 -5.33
N HIS A 125 -3.76 9.97 -6.02
CA HIS A 125 -3.48 10.79 -7.19
C HIS A 125 -4.46 10.51 -8.33
N ILE A 126 -4.71 9.24 -8.65
CA ILE A 126 -5.71 8.83 -9.66
C ILE A 126 -7.10 9.40 -9.31
N MET A 127 -7.48 9.39 -8.03
CA MET A 127 -8.74 9.97 -7.59
C MET A 127 -8.82 11.47 -7.87
N SER A 128 -7.77 12.24 -7.55
CA SER A 128 -7.73 13.67 -7.87
C SER A 128 -7.83 13.97 -9.37
N LEU A 129 -7.14 13.17 -10.20
CA LEU A 129 -7.18 13.32 -11.65
C LEU A 129 -8.57 13.03 -12.21
N ARG A 130 -9.26 12.01 -11.67
CA ARG A 130 -10.64 11.68 -12.06
C ARG A 130 -11.59 12.82 -11.72
N THR A 131 -11.49 13.39 -10.52
CA THR A 131 -12.29 14.56 -10.12
C THR A 131 -12.06 15.72 -11.07
N ARG A 132 -10.79 16.05 -11.35
CA ARG A 132 -10.45 17.16 -12.24
C ARG A 132 -10.95 16.94 -13.67
N ASN A 133 -10.87 15.71 -14.17
CA ASN A 133 -11.41 15.36 -15.49
C ASN A 133 -12.94 15.50 -15.54
N SER A 134 -13.64 15.14 -14.46
CA SER A 134 -15.09 15.34 -14.36
C SER A 134 -15.46 16.83 -14.42
N GLU A 135 -14.73 17.68 -13.69
CA GLU A 135 -14.93 19.13 -13.69
C GLU A 135 -14.69 19.73 -15.08
N LEU A 136 -13.58 19.36 -15.73
CA LEU A 136 -13.25 19.85 -17.07
C LEU A 136 -14.30 19.40 -18.10
N THR A 137 -14.79 18.17 -17.97
CA THR A 137 -15.86 17.66 -18.85
C THR A 137 -17.12 18.51 -18.72
N GLU A 138 -17.49 18.89 -17.51
CA GLU A 138 -18.67 19.73 -17.27
C GLU A 138 -18.46 21.16 -17.79
N GLN A 139 -17.29 21.75 -17.58
CA GLN A 139 -16.94 23.07 -18.15
C GLN A 139 -17.02 23.08 -19.68
N ILE A 140 -16.52 22.02 -20.34
CA ILE A 140 -16.59 21.89 -21.80
C ILE A 140 -18.04 21.88 -22.28
N LYS A 141 -18.94 21.15 -21.61
CA LYS A 141 -20.37 21.13 -21.98
C LYS A 141 -21.00 22.51 -21.88
N THR A 142 -20.72 23.25 -20.79
CA THR A 142 -21.23 24.61 -20.61
C THR A 142 -20.77 25.53 -21.72
N LEU A 143 -19.46 25.53 -22.03
CA LEU A 143 -18.90 26.34 -23.11
C LEU A 143 -19.45 25.95 -24.49
N GLN A 144 -19.75 24.67 -24.72
CA GLN A 144 -20.39 24.22 -25.95
C GLN A 144 -21.82 24.78 -26.08
N ALA A 145 -22.60 24.77 -25.00
CA ALA A 145 -23.94 25.33 -24.99
C ALA A 145 -23.93 26.85 -25.22
N GLU A 146 -23.01 27.57 -24.57
CA GLU A 146 -22.82 29.02 -24.77
C GLU A 146 -22.45 29.35 -26.23
N ASN A 147 -21.51 28.60 -26.81
CA ASN A 147 -21.12 28.78 -28.21
C ASN A 147 -22.28 28.52 -29.19
N GLN A 148 -23.13 27.52 -28.93
CA GLN A 148 -24.31 27.24 -29.74
C GLN A 148 -25.34 28.38 -29.67
N SER A 149 -25.55 28.94 -28.47
CA SER A 149 -26.41 30.10 -28.27
C SER A 149 -25.88 31.33 -29.03
N LEU A 150 -24.58 31.63 -28.88
CA LEU A 150 -23.92 32.72 -29.60
C LEU A 150 -23.99 32.55 -31.12
N ALA A 151 -23.79 31.34 -31.63
CA ALA A 151 -23.92 31.05 -33.06
C ALA A 151 -25.34 31.31 -33.57
N SER A 152 -26.35 30.93 -32.80
CA SER A 152 -27.76 31.16 -33.13
C SER A 152 -28.09 32.66 -33.14
N PHE A 153 -27.62 33.40 -32.13
CA PHE A 153 -27.78 34.85 -32.06
C PHE A 153 -27.10 35.54 -33.24
N LYS A 154 -25.86 35.15 -33.57
CA LYS A 154 -25.13 35.68 -34.73
C LYS A 154 -25.91 35.48 -36.03
N ASN A 155 -26.45 34.29 -36.26
CA ASN A 155 -27.23 34.00 -37.47
C ASN A 155 -28.48 34.88 -37.57
N TYR A 156 -29.19 35.08 -36.45
CA TYR A 156 -30.35 35.99 -36.41
C TYR A 156 -30.00 37.41 -36.88
N TYR A 157 -28.88 38.00 -36.43
CA TYR A 157 -28.51 39.34 -36.89
C TYR A 157 -28.06 39.39 -38.34
N ILE A 158 -27.45 38.31 -38.85
CA ILE A 158 -27.11 38.21 -40.27
C ILE A 158 -28.39 38.24 -41.09
N GLU A 159 -29.39 37.43 -40.75
CA GLU A 159 -30.69 37.40 -41.43
C GLU A 159 -31.40 38.76 -41.40
N GLN A 160 -31.38 39.44 -40.25
CA GLN A 160 -31.93 40.79 -40.12
C GLN A 160 -31.19 41.80 -41.02
N ALA A 161 -29.86 41.76 -41.03
CA ALA A 161 -29.04 42.66 -41.85
C ALA A 161 -29.30 42.43 -43.35
N GLU A 162 -29.42 41.17 -43.78
CA GLU A 162 -29.76 40.81 -45.16
C GLU A 162 -31.15 41.30 -45.56
N PHE A 163 -32.14 41.17 -44.67
CA PHE A 163 -33.49 41.69 -44.89
C PHE A 163 -33.49 43.21 -45.08
N TYR A 164 -32.84 43.96 -44.20
CA TYR A 164 -32.76 45.42 -44.32
C TYR A 164 -31.99 45.86 -45.58
N ALA A 165 -30.93 45.15 -45.95
CA ALA A 165 -30.19 45.43 -47.17
C ALA A 165 -31.05 45.22 -48.44
N ALA A 166 -31.86 44.17 -48.47
CA ALA A 166 -32.80 43.93 -49.57
C ALA A 166 -33.84 45.05 -49.67
N MET A 167 -34.44 45.45 -48.54
CA MET A 167 -35.42 46.54 -48.48
C MET A 167 -34.83 47.87 -48.97
N LEU A 168 -33.59 48.20 -48.57
CA LEU A 168 -32.90 49.41 -49.04
C LEU A 168 -32.67 49.42 -50.55
N ASN A 169 -32.32 48.26 -51.13
CA ASN A 169 -32.17 48.13 -52.58
C ASN A 169 -33.50 48.36 -53.31
N ASP A 170 -34.62 47.86 -52.77
CA ASP A 170 -35.93 48.07 -53.37
C ASP A 170 -36.37 49.54 -53.28
N ILE A 171 -36.13 50.21 -52.14
CA ILE A 171 -36.36 51.66 -52.00
C ILE A 171 -35.56 52.44 -53.03
N LYS A 172 -34.28 52.09 -53.23
CA LYS A 172 -33.41 52.76 -54.19
C LYS A 172 -33.94 52.61 -55.63
N LYS A 173 -34.39 51.42 -56.03
CA LYS A 173 -35.01 51.19 -57.35
C LYS A 173 -36.28 52.01 -57.56
N ILE A 174 -37.10 52.18 -56.51
CA ILE A 174 -38.31 53.00 -56.58
C ILE A 174 -37.92 54.46 -56.83
N GLN A 175 -36.95 54.98 -56.08
CA GLN A 175 -36.45 56.36 -56.24
C GLN A 175 -35.86 56.60 -57.64
N GLU A 176 -35.11 55.63 -58.19
CA GLU A 176 -34.57 55.72 -59.55
C GLU A 176 -35.69 55.80 -60.60
N LYS A 177 -36.75 55.00 -60.47
CA LYS A 177 -37.93 55.06 -61.36
C LYS A 177 -38.72 56.36 -61.23
N GLU A 178 -38.91 56.88 -60.01
CA GLU A 178 -39.57 58.17 -59.81
C GLU A 178 -38.80 59.32 -60.47
N LEU A 179 -37.46 59.26 -60.42
CA LEU A 179 -36.59 60.24 -61.05
C LEU A 179 -36.66 60.17 -62.58
N GLU A 180 -36.68 58.96 -63.17
CA GLU A 180 -36.91 58.77 -64.61
C GLU A 180 -38.25 59.39 -65.05
N LEU A 181 -39.33 59.10 -64.31
CA LEU A 181 -40.67 59.62 -64.62
C LEU A 181 -40.73 61.15 -64.53
N TYR A 182 -40.04 61.75 -63.55
CA TYR A 182 -39.97 63.20 -63.41
C TYR A 182 -39.22 63.86 -64.57
N ASN A 183 -38.14 63.24 -65.04
CA ASN A 183 -37.36 63.73 -66.18
C ASN A 183 -38.14 63.62 -67.51
N ASP A 184 -39.04 62.64 -67.66
CA ASP A 184 -39.90 62.51 -68.85
C ASP A 184 -41.04 63.55 -68.90
N LEU A 185 -41.33 64.24 -67.80
CA LEU A 185 -42.40 65.24 -67.66
C LEU A 185 -41.92 66.70 -67.87
N LEU A 186 -40.61 66.92 -67.99
CA LEU A 186 -39.95 68.21 -68.19
C LEU A 186 -39.51 68.39 -69.65
#